data_AF-A0A496XED0-F1
#
_entry.id   AF-A0A496XED0-F1
#
_cell.length_a   1.000
_cell.length_b   1.000
_cell.length_c   1.000
_cell.angle_alpha   90.00
_cell.angle_beta   90.00
_cell.angle_gamma   90.00
#
_symmetry.space_group_name_H-M   'P 1'
#
loop_
_entity.id
_entity.type
_entity.pdbx_description
1 polymer ?
#
loop_
_entity_poly.entity_id
_entity_poly.type
_entity_poly.pdbx_seq_one_letter_code
_entity_poly.pdbx_strand_id
1 'polypeptide(L)'
;MVKNLLLWLVIAAVLLSVFNNFNMQNSTEQVGYSELIQEIQRDQVKKVVVDGLTISGERYDGSHFETIRPMVEDPKLIDDLLAHKVEVEGRKPEQQSVWTQLLVASFPILIIIAVFMFFMRQMQGGGGGRGGPMSFGKSKAKLLGEDQISTTFADVAGVDEAKEDVKELVDFLRDPSRFQKLGGRIPRGVLMVGQPGTGKTLLARAIAGEAKVPFFSISGSDFVEMFVGVGASRVRDMFEQAKKQAPCIIFIDEIDAVGRHRGAGLGGGHDEREQTLNQLLVEMDGFEANDGVIVIAATNRPDVLDPALLRPGRFDRQVVVSLPDIRGREQILKVHMRKVPLSEDVESAKIARGTPGFSGADLANLVNEAALFAARSNVRTVGMNHFELAKDKIMMGAERKSMVMSEDEKRNTA
;
A
#
# COMPACT_ATOMS: atom_id res chain seq x y z
N MET A 1 8.31 8.86 16.05
CA MET A 1 9.72 8.51 15.74
C MET A 1 10.64 8.62 16.96
N VAL A 2 10.65 9.72 17.72
CA VAL A 2 11.52 9.91 18.90
C VAL A 2 11.36 8.82 19.98
N LYS A 3 10.12 8.36 20.24
CA LYS A 3 9.86 7.28 21.22
C LYS A 3 10.48 5.93 20.85
N ASN A 4 10.51 5.58 19.56
CA ASN A 4 11.15 4.34 19.11
C ASN A 4 12.68 4.44 19.18
N LEU A 5 13.24 5.63 18.92
CA LEU A 5 14.68 5.87 18.90
C LEU A 5 15.27 5.84 20.32
N LEU A 6 14.56 6.40 21.30
CA LEU A 6 14.90 6.29 22.73
C LEU A 6 14.89 4.83 23.22
N LEU A 7 13.95 4.02 22.73
CA LEU A 7 13.86 2.60 23.11
C LEU A 7 15.07 1.80 22.60
N TRP A 8 15.48 2.01 21.34
CA TRP A 8 16.66 1.37 20.76
C TRP A 8 17.96 1.75 21.49
N LEU A 9 18.08 3.01 21.94
CA LEU A 9 19.22 3.46 22.75
C LEU A 9 19.28 2.76 24.12
N VAL A 10 18.14 2.58 24.78
CA VAL A 10 18.08 1.86 26.07
C VAL A 10 18.47 0.39 25.89
N ILE A 11 18.01 -0.27 24.82
CA ILE A 11 18.36 -1.66 24.51
C ILE A 11 19.88 -1.79 24.24
N ALA A 12 20.45 -0.89 23.45
CA ALA A 12 21.88 -0.87 23.18
C ALA A 12 22.71 -0.67 24.45
N ALA A 13 22.27 0.23 25.35
CA ALA A 13 22.93 0.49 26.62
C ALA A 13 22.88 -0.73 27.58
N VAL A 14 21.75 -1.44 27.63
CA VAL A 14 21.62 -2.66 28.46
C VAL A 14 22.50 -3.77 27.90
N LEU A 15 22.53 -3.97 26.58
CA LEU A 15 23.41 -4.98 25.96
C LEU A 15 24.89 -4.67 26.19
N LEU A 16 25.30 -3.41 26.06
CA LEU A 16 26.66 -2.96 26.36
C LEU A 16 27.03 -3.19 27.83
N SER A 17 26.12 -2.88 28.77
CA SER A 17 26.35 -3.07 30.20
C SER A 17 26.53 -4.55 30.57
N VAL A 18 25.68 -5.42 30.02
CA VAL A 18 25.80 -6.87 30.21
C VAL A 18 27.11 -7.39 29.61
N PHE A 19 27.49 -6.93 28.42
CA PHE A 19 28.73 -7.36 27.77
C PHE A 19 29.97 -6.91 28.56
N ASN A 20 29.96 -5.71 29.12
CA ASN A 20 31.08 -5.20 29.91
C ASN A 20 31.24 -5.93 31.26
N ASN A 21 30.15 -6.42 31.84
CA ASN A 21 30.20 -7.16 33.10
C ASN A 21 30.83 -8.55 32.96
N PHE A 22 30.82 -9.14 31.76
CA PHE A 22 31.49 -10.40 31.48
C PHE A 22 33.01 -10.29 31.34
N ASN A 23 33.57 -9.08 31.23
CA ASN A 23 34.99 -8.87 30.91
C ASN A 23 35.84 -8.44 32.11
N MET A 24 35.33 -8.55 33.34
CA MET A 24 36.07 -8.20 34.55
C MET A 24 36.97 -9.36 34.98
N GLN A 25 38.06 -9.57 34.24
CA GLN A 25 39.07 -10.58 34.56
C GLN A 25 40.07 -9.98 35.56
N ASN A 26 40.13 -10.54 36.77
CA ASN A 26 41.08 -10.11 37.80
C ASN A 26 42.52 -10.34 37.30
N SER A 27 43.33 -9.29 37.30
CA SER A 27 44.72 -9.30 36.84
C SER A 27 45.63 -9.97 37.87
N THR A 28 45.82 -11.28 37.78
CA THR A 28 46.90 -12.02 38.45
C THR A 28 48.21 -11.86 37.65
N GLU A 29 49.34 -11.67 38.32
CA GLU A 29 50.65 -11.54 37.66
C GLU A 29 51.03 -12.84 36.94
N GLN A 30 51.24 -12.77 35.62
CA GLN A 30 51.65 -13.93 34.81
C GLN A 30 53.17 -14.03 34.74
N VAL A 31 53.71 -15.12 35.28
CA VAL A 31 55.16 -15.40 35.33
C VAL A 31 55.48 -16.50 34.32
N GLY A 32 56.64 -16.41 33.66
CA GLY A 32 57.08 -17.45 32.73
C GLY A 32 57.39 -18.77 33.44
N TYR A 33 57.12 -19.92 32.81
CA TYR A 33 57.39 -21.23 33.44
C TYR A 33 58.86 -21.39 33.84
N SER A 34 59.79 -20.93 33.00
CA SER A 34 61.23 -20.93 33.29
C SER A 34 61.59 -20.09 34.51
N GLU A 35 60.86 -18.99 34.71
CA GLU A 35 61.05 -18.07 35.83
C GLU A 35 60.52 -18.68 37.12
N LEU A 36 59.38 -19.39 37.08
CA LEU A 36 58.92 -20.20 38.21
C LEU A 36 59.98 -21.20 38.65
N ILE A 37 60.60 -21.95 37.73
CA ILE A 37 61.65 -22.92 38.08
C ILE A 37 62.82 -22.23 38.79
N GLN A 38 63.22 -21.04 38.32
CA GLN A 38 64.28 -20.26 38.96
C GLN A 38 63.88 -19.76 40.35
N GLU A 39 62.63 -19.33 40.55
CA GLU A 39 62.12 -18.90 41.85
C GLU A 39 62.03 -20.05 42.85
N ILE A 40 61.67 -21.26 42.40
CA ILE A 40 61.68 -22.48 43.23
C ILE A 40 63.11 -22.81 43.68
N GLN A 41 64.08 -22.77 42.76
CA GLN A 41 65.50 -23.01 43.08
C GLN A 41 66.12 -21.96 44.01
N ARG A 42 65.49 -20.78 44.12
CA ARG A 42 65.92 -19.69 45.00
C ARG A 42 65.15 -19.65 46.33
N ASP A 43 64.36 -20.68 46.64
CA ASP A 43 63.52 -20.78 47.85
C ASP A 43 62.54 -19.59 48.02
N GLN A 44 62.06 -19.00 46.92
CA GLN A 44 61.17 -17.83 46.97
C GLN A 44 59.68 -18.21 46.97
N VAL A 45 59.36 -19.45 46.62
CA VAL A 45 58.00 -19.95 46.49
C VAL A 45 57.62 -20.74 47.74
N LYS A 46 56.50 -20.38 48.36
CA LYS A 46 56.01 -21.00 49.59
C LYS A 46 55.02 -22.13 49.30
N LYS A 47 54.11 -21.90 48.35
CA LYS A 47 53.02 -22.82 48.02
C LYS A 47 52.70 -22.78 46.54
N VAL A 48 52.41 -23.94 45.97
CA VAL A 48 52.01 -24.10 44.58
C VAL A 48 50.76 -24.95 44.48
N VAL A 49 49.80 -24.47 43.70
CA VAL A 49 48.56 -25.15 43.37
C VAL A 49 48.57 -25.48 41.89
N VAL A 50 48.52 -26.78 41.58
CA VAL A 50 48.50 -27.28 40.20
C VAL A 50 47.06 -27.60 39.79
N ASP A 51 46.59 -26.91 38.75
CA ASP A 51 45.27 -27.11 38.13
C ASP A 51 45.44 -27.34 36.61
N GLY A 52 45.59 -28.61 36.24
CA GLY A 52 45.85 -29.00 34.84
C GLY A 52 47.17 -28.44 34.32
N LEU A 53 47.09 -27.50 33.37
CA LEU A 53 48.24 -26.80 32.80
C LEU A 53 48.57 -25.49 33.52
N THR A 54 47.65 -24.99 34.35
CA THR A 54 47.85 -23.76 35.09
C THR A 54 48.43 -24.08 36.46
N ILE A 55 49.50 -23.36 36.81
CA ILE A 55 50.15 -23.43 38.11
C ILE A 55 50.01 -22.06 38.74
N SER A 56 49.32 -21.99 39.88
CA SER A 56 49.24 -20.76 40.68
C SER A 56 50.05 -20.93 41.95
N GLY A 57 50.70 -19.88 42.43
CA GLY A 57 51.57 -19.98 43.60
C GLY A 57 51.60 -18.73 44.46
N GLU A 58 51.99 -18.93 45.72
CA GLU A 58 52.23 -17.88 46.71
C GLU A 58 53.72 -17.83 47.03
N ARG A 59 54.31 -16.64 46.92
CA ARG A 59 55.68 -16.38 47.35
C ARG A 59 55.73 -16.06 48.84
N TYR A 60 56.91 -16.15 49.45
CA TYR A 60 57.08 -15.81 50.88
C TYR A 60 56.78 -14.34 51.22
N ASP A 61 56.79 -13.44 50.23
CA ASP A 61 56.40 -12.03 50.38
C ASP A 61 54.87 -11.79 50.37
N GLY A 62 54.08 -12.85 50.16
CA GLY A 62 52.62 -12.80 50.08
C GLY A 62 52.06 -12.45 48.70
N SER A 63 52.91 -12.25 47.69
CA SER A 63 52.46 -12.06 46.30
C SER A 63 51.98 -13.38 45.68
N HIS A 64 51.04 -13.26 44.73
CA HIS A 64 50.48 -14.38 44.00
C HIS A 64 50.84 -14.27 42.52
N PHE A 65 51.23 -15.39 41.94
CA PHE A 65 51.54 -15.50 40.52
C PHE A 65 50.79 -16.66 39.89
N GLU A 66 50.65 -16.58 38.58
CA GLU A 66 50.11 -17.65 37.75
C GLU A 66 51.08 -17.93 36.61
N THR A 67 51.34 -19.20 36.34
CA THR A 67 52.14 -19.63 35.20
C THR A 67 51.48 -20.80 34.49
N ILE A 68 51.82 -20.97 33.22
CA ILE A 68 51.28 -22.04 32.38
C ILE A 68 52.42 -23.01 32.10
N ARG A 69 52.24 -24.26 32.54
CA ARG A 69 53.17 -25.35 32.28
C ARG A 69 53.11 -25.73 30.79
N PRO A 70 54.24 -25.80 30.08
CA PRO A 70 54.29 -26.34 28.72
C PRO A 70 53.78 -27.79 28.69
N MET A 71 53.12 -28.20 27.60
CA MET A 71 52.65 -29.60 27.41
C MET A 71 53.81 -30.60 27.14
N VAL A 72 55.00 -30.33 27.66
CA VAL A 72 56.17 -31.22 27.60
C VAL A 72 56.28 -31.92 28.96
N GLU A 73 56.53 -33.24 28.95
CA GLU A 73 56.76 -33.98 30.18
C GLU A 73 58.02 -33.44 30.88
N ASP A 74 57.84 -32.93 32.09
CA ASP A 74 58.91 -32.47 32.97
C ASP A 74 58.81 -33.27 34.28
N PRO A 75 59.50 -34.43 34.34
CA PRO A 75 59.49 -35.26 35.53
C PRO A 75 60.24 -34.64 36.71
N LYS A 76 61.09 -33.62 36.48
CA LYS A 76 61.93 -33.02 37.54
C LYS A 76 61.20 -31.94 38.35
N LEU A 77 60.14 -31.36 37.81
CA LEU A 77 59.39 -30.29 38.48
C LEU A 77 58.87 -30.71 39.88
N ILE A 78 58.30 -31.92 40.00
CA ILE A 78 57.76 -32.40 41.27
C ILE A 78 58.89 -32.69 42.26
N ASP A 79 60.00 -33.24 41.78
CA ASP A 79 61.18 -33.52 42.59
C ASP A 79 61.78 -32.21 43.14
N ASP A 80 61.89 -31.17 42.30
CA ASP A 80 62.40 -29.85 42.68
C ASP A 80 61.49 -29.16 43.71
N LEU A 81 60.17 -29.24 43.54
CA LEU A 81 59.20 -28.69 44.50
C LEU A 81 59.30 -29.36 45.88
N LEU A 82 59.45 -30.68 45.92
CA LEU A 82 59.60 -31.43 47.17
C LEU A 82 60.97 -31.19 47.83
N ALA A 83 62.04 -31.07 47.05
CA ALA A 83 63.39 -30.81 47.55
C ALA A 83 63.48 -29.45 48.25
N HIS A 84 62.81 -28.42 47.72
CA HIS A 84 62.77 -27.06 48.28
C HIS A 84 61.59 -26.85 49.25
N LYS A 85 60.93 -27.95 49.70
CA LYS A 85 59.84 -27.95 50.70
C LYS A 85 58.65 -27.06 50.34
N VAL A 86 58.34 -26.91 49.05
CA VAL A 86 57.18 -26.17 48.58
C VAL A 86 55.92 -27.01 48.83
N GLU A 87 54.89 -26.41 49.43
CA GLU A 87 53.61 -27.09 49.64
C GLU A 87 52.88 -27.23 48.29
N VAL A 88 52.62 -28.47 47.85
CA VAL A 88 51.95 -28.76 46.57
C VAL A 88 50.52 -29.22 46.82
N GLU A 89 49.55 -28.47 46.29
CA GLU A 89 48.13 -28.84 46.32
C GLU A 89 47.58 -29.07 44.91
N GLY A 90 46.78 -30.11 44.74
CA GLY A 90 46.00 -30.33 43.52
C GLY A 90 44.58 -29.82 43.67
N ARG A 91 44.08 -29.01 42.74
CA ARG A 91 42.66 -28.66 42.69
C ARG A 91 41.89 -29.66 41.82
N LYS A 92 40.67 -29.99 42.24
CA LYS A 92 39.71 -30.69 41.37
C LYS A 92 39.15 -29.65 40.38
N PRO A 93 39.04 -29.96 39.09
CA PRO A 93 38.50 -29.01 38.11
C PRO A 93 37.12 -28.55 38.57
N GLU A 94 36.90 -27.23 38.66
CA GLU A 94 35.60 -26.67 38.97
C GLU A 94 34.62 -27.04 37.84
N GLN A 95 33.82 -28.07 38.09
CA GLN A 95 32.67 -28.34 37.25
C GLN A 95 31.63 -27.27 37.53
N GLN A 96 31.63 -26.21 36.72
CA GLN A 96 30.51 -25.28 36.72
C GLN A 96 29.23 -26.09 36.51
N SER A 97 28.28 -25.97 37.44
CA SER A 97 27.02 -26.69 37.34
C SER A 97 26.36 -26.32 36.02
N VAL A 98 26.09 -27.32 35.19
CA VAL A 98 25.48 -27.17 33.85
C VAL A 98 24.17 -26.37 33.93
N TRP A 99 23.46 -26.44 35.07
CA TRP A 99 22.28 -25.65 35.34
C TRP A 99 22.56 -24.16 35.47
N THR A 100 23.65 -23.77 36.14
CA THR A 100 24.06 -22.37 36.26
C THR A 100 24.46 -21.81 34.89
N GLN A 101 25.16 -22.60 34.08
CA GLN A 101 25.54 -22.22 32.72
C GLN A 101 24.31 -22.06 31.80
N LEU A 102 23.34 -22.96 31.86
CA LEU A 102 22.10 -22.87 31.09
C LEU A 102 21.22 -21.67 31.51
N LEU A 103 21.17 -21.35 32.80
CA LEU A 103 20.36 -20.24 33.30
C LEU A 103 20.97 -18.90 32.88
N VAL A 104 22.29 -18.75 32.97
CA VAL A 104 23.01 -17.54 32.52
C VAL A 104 22.95 -17.41 31.00
N ALA A 105 23.10 -18.50 30.25
CA ALA A 105 23.04 -18.48 28.79
C ALA A 105 21.61 -18.27 28.23
N SER A 106 20.56 -18.67 28.97
CA SER A 106 19.17 -18.48 28.53
C SER A 106 18.60 -17.09 28.85
N PHE A 107 19.19 -16.36 29.79
CA PHE A 107 18.72 -15.03 30.19
C PHE A 107 18.67 -14.01 29.03
N PRO A 108 19.69 -13.88 28.14
CA PRO A 108 19.62 -12.99 26.98
C PRO A 108 18.51 -13.37 25.99
N ILE A 109 18.29 -14.67 25.78
CA ILE A 109 17.27 -15.20 24.86
C ILE A 109 15.86 -14.90 25.41
N LEU A 110 15.66 -15.08 26.71
CA LEU A 110 14.38 -14.78 27.36
C LEU A 110 14.03 -13.29 27.30
N ILE A 111 15.01 -12.40 27.42
CA ILE A 111 14.81 -10.95 27.24
C ILE A 111 14.35 -10.63 25.82
N ILE A 112 15.00 -11.22 24.80
CA ILE A 112 14.61 -11.03 23.39
C ILE A 112 13.18 -11.52 23.16
N ILE A 113 12.82 -12.68 23.70
CA ILE A 113 11.46 -13.24 23.59
C ILE A 113 10.43 -12.36 24.30
N ALA A 114 10.75 -11.83 25.48
CA ALA A 114 9.85 -10.95 26.23
C ALA A 114 9.61 -9.62 25.50
N VAL A 115 10.66 -9.02 24.93
CA VAL A 115 10.55 -7.81 24.11
C VAL A 115 9.74 -8.09 22.85
N PHE A 116 9.99 -9.21 22.19
CA PHE A 116 9.24 -9.63 20.99
C PHE A 116 7.74 -9.84 21.29
N MET A 117 7.40 -10.50 22.40
CA MET A 117 6.01 -10.67 22.83
C MET A 117 5.34 -9.33 23.19
N PHE A 118 6.07 -8.41 23.82
CA PHE A 118 5.56 -7.07 24.12
C PHE A 118 5.24 -6.28 22.82
N PHE A 119 6.09 -6.37 21.80
CA PHE A 119 5.84 -5.75 20.49
C PHE A 119 4.65 -6.37 19.75
N MET A 120 4.51 -7.71 19.75
CA MET A 120 3.33 -8.35 19.15
C MET A 120 2.04 -7.88 19.84
N ARG A 121 2.06 -7.74 21.16
CA ARG A 121 0.91 -7.26 21.92
C ARG A 121 0.60 -5.77 21.64
N GLN A 122 1.61 -4.95 21.39
CA GLN A 122 1.44 -3.54 21.03
C GLN A 122 0.95 -3.35 19.58
N MET A 123 1.38 -4.18 18.62
CA MET A 123 0.86 -4.16 17.25
C MET A 123 -0.60 -4.63 17.14
N GLN A 124 -1.07 -5.46 18.07
CA GLN A 124 -2.44 -5.96 18.07
C GLN A 124 -3.42 -5.11 18.90
N GLY A 125 -2.92 -4.30 19.85
CA GLY A 125 -3.72 -3.53 20.81
C GLY A 125 -4.02 -2.06 20.44
N GLY A 126 -3.56 -1.56 19.29
CA GLY A 126 -3.83 -0.20 18.81
C GLY A 126 -4.97 -0.18 17.80
N GLY A 127 -6.06 0.54 18.12
CA GLY A 127 -7.31 0.65 17.35
C GLY A 127 -7.23 0.52 15.82
N GLY A 128 -7.97 -0.46 15.30
CA GLY A 128 -8.36 -0.58 13.90
C GLY A 128 -7.42 -1.43 13.05
N GLY A 129 -7.82 -2.68 12.79
CA GLY A 129 -7.10 -3.66 11.97
C GLY A 129 -6.89 -3.21 10.52
N ARG A 130 -5.91 -2.34 10.30
CA ARG A 130 -5.57 -1.74 9.01
C ARG A 130 -4.13 -2.02 8.56
N GLY A 131 -3.38 -2.85 9.29
CA GLY A 131 -1.97 -3.12 8.97
C GLY A 131 -1.41 -4.47 9.43
N GLY A 132 -2.25 -5.43 9.84
CA GLY A 132 -1.80 -6.80 10.12
C GLY A 132 -1.76 -7.66 8.86
N PRO A 133 -1.05 -8.82 8.88
CA PRO A 133 -1.08 -9.82 7.79
C PRO A 133 -2.50 -10.28 7.40
N MET A 134 -3.46 -10.18 8.31
CA MET A 134 -4.89 -10.47 8.10
C MET A 134 -5.67 -9.36 7.34
N SER A 135 -5.10 -8.17 7.15
CA SER A 135 -5.78 -7.06 6.45
C SER A 135 -5.51 -7.05 4.94
N PHE A 136 -4.64 -7.93 4.43
CA PHE A 136 -4.26 -7.93 3.01
C PHE A 136 -5.42 -8.34 2.08
N GLY A 137 -6.35 -9.16 2.56
CA GLY A 137 -7.49 -9.68 1.79
C GLY A 137 -8.77 -8.83 1.83
N LYS A 138 -8.81 -7.75 2.62
CA LYS A 138 -10.00 -6.88 2.70
C LYS A 138 -10.07 -5.93 1.51
N SER A 139 -11.29 -5.70 1.02
CA SER A 139 -11.58 -4.79 -0.07
C SER A 139 -11.20 -3.36 0.31
N LYS A 140 -10.54 -2.66 -0.62
CA LYS A 140 -10.24 -1.22 -0.53
C LYS A 140 -11.39 -0.36 -1.07
N ALA A 141 -12.52 -0.96 -1.46
CA ALA A 141 -13.65 -0.26 -2.06
C ALA A 141 -14.11 0.89 -1.16
N LYS A 142 -14.30 2.07 -1.77
CA LYS A 142 -14.82 3.23 -1.08
C LYS A 142 -16.33 3.12 -1.02
N LEU A 143 -16.88 2.90 0.17
CA LEU A 143 -18.31 2.98 0.43
C LEU A 143 -18.73 4.45 0.50
N LEU A 144 -19.63 4.87 -0.37
CA LEU A 144 -20.39 6.10 -0.22
C LEU A 144 -21.80 5.70 0.22
N GLY A 145 -22.15 6.05 1.46
CA GLY A 145 -23.51 5.88 1.97
C GLY A 145 -24.48 6.80 1.22
N GLU A 146 -25.77 6.47 1.26
CA GLU A 146 -26.85 7.19 0.55
C GLU A 146 -26.78 8.71 0.75
N ASP A 147 -26.59 9.16 2.00
CA ASP A 147 -26.53 10.59 2.36
C ASP A 147 -25.29 11.33 1.83
N GLN A 148 -24.24 10.60 1.42
CA GLN A 148 -23.00 11.20 0.91
C GLN A 148 -23.04 11.42 -0.61
N ILE A 149 -24.04 10.87 -1.30
CA ILE A 149 -24.17 10.98 -2.75
C ILE A 149 -25.09 12.15 -3.08
N SER A 150 -24.51 13.31 -3.36
CA SER A 150 -25.26 14.50 -3.78
C SER A 150 -25.47 14.61 -5.29
N THR A 151 -24.85 13.73 -6.07
CA THR A 151 -24.90 13.78 -7.54
C THR A 151 -26.16 13.11 -8.07
N THR A 152 -26.91 13.80 -8.92
CA THR A 152 -28.14 13.29 -9.55
C THR A 152 -28.09 13.42 -11.07
N PHE A 153 -29.14 12.99 -11.79
CA PHE A 153 -29.22 13.18 -13.24
C PHE A 153 -29.26 14.64 -13.68
N ALA A 154 -29.53 15.59 -12.77
CA ALA A 154 -29.44 17.01 -13.05
C ALA A 154 -27.99 17.51 -13.21
N ASP A 155 -27.02 16.81 -12.62
CA ASP A 155 -25.59 17.16 -12.66
C ASP A 155 -24.87 16.55 -13.87
N VAL A 156 -25.50 15.57 -14.52
CA VAL A 156 -25.00 14.94 -15.74
C VAL A 156 -25.69 15.62 -16.93
N ALA A 157 -24.96 15.97 -17.98
CA ALA A 157 -25.54 16.63 -19.15
C ALA A 157 -24.92 16.10 -20.45
N GLY A 158 -25.64 16.24 -21.57
CA GLY A 158 -25.14 15.89 -22.90
C GLY A 158 -25.01 14.39 -23.20
N VAL A 159 -25.70 13.54 -22.43
CA VAL A 159 -25.73 12.07 -22.60
C VAL A 159 -27.17 11.56 -22.40
N ASP A 160 -28.11 12.15 -23.12
CA ASP A 160 -29.55 11.94 -22.89
C ASP A 160 -29.98 10.51 -23.26
N GLU A 161 -29.40 9.93 -24.31
CA GLU A 161 -29.63 8.54 -24.73
C GLU A 161 -29.16 7.56 -23.64
N ALA A 162 -27.94 7.76 -23.12
CA ALA A 162 -27.40 6.93 -22.06
C ALA A 162 -28.22 7.04 -20.76
N LYS A 163 -28.79 8.22 -20.46
CA LYS A 163 -29.69 8.43 -19.31
C LYS A 163 -31.00 7.66 -19.49
N GLU A 164 -31.57 7.65 -20.69
CA GLU A 164 -32.79 6.91 -20.99
C GLU A 164 -32.56 5.40 -20.82
N ASP A 165 -31.43 4.88 -21.32
CA ASP A 165 -31.06 3.47 -21.17
C ASP A 165 -30.90 3.03 -19.71
N VAL A 166 -30.36 3.90 -18.84
CA VAL A 166 -30.16 3.56 -17.42
C VAL A 166 -31.35 3.93 -16.53
N LYS A 167 -32.37 4.61 -17.06
CA LYS A 167 -33.55 5.02 -16.28
C LYS A 167 -34.33 3.82 -15.73
N GLU A 168 -34.40 2.75 -16.51
CA GLU A 168 -35.01 1.49 -16.08
C GLU A 168 -34.31 0.91 -14.84
N LEU A 169 -32.98 1.03 -14.75
CA LEU A 169 -32.19 0.55 -13.61
C LEU A 169 -32.52 1.34 -12.34
N VAL A 170 -32.72 2.65 -12.48
CA VAL A 170 -33.13 3.52 -11.37
C VAL A 170 -34.52 3.15 -10.87
N ASP A 171 -35.47 2.97 -11.78
CA ASP A 171 -36.85 2.59 -11.45
C ASP A 171 -36.88 1.23 -10.73
N PHE A 172 -36.04 0.29 -11.16
CA PHE A 172 -35.89 -1.00 -10.50
C PHE A 172 -35.30 -0.86 -9.09
N LEU A 173 -34.20 -0.13 -8.92
CA LEU A 173 -33.59 0.05 -7.59
C LEU A 173 -34.55 0.75 -6.61
N ARG A 174 -35.46 1.60 -7.10
CA ARG A 174 -36.51 2.24 -6.29
C ARG A 174 -37.68 1.32 -5.97
N ASP A 175 -38.15 0.51 -6.91
CA ASP A 175 -39.23 -0.47 -6.69
C ASP A 175 -38.95 -1.82 -7.39
N PRO A 176 -38.15 -2.70 -6.77
CA PRO A 176 -37.83 -4.01 -7.31
C PRO A 176 -39.07 -4.91 -7.49
N SER A 177 -40.07 -4.72 -6.62
CA SER A 177 -41.25 -5.59 -6.53
C SER A 177 -42.13 -5.50 -7.78
N ARG A 178 -42.20 -4.32 -8.41
CA ARG A 178 -42.98 -4.08 -9.63
C ARG A 178 -42.48 -4.92 -10.80
N PHE A 179 -41.16 -5.05 -10.94
CA PHE A 179 -40.53 -5.81 -12.02
C PHE A 179 -40.62 -7.32 -11.79
N GLN A 180 -40.41 -7.76 -10.54
CA GLN A 180 -40.51 -9.18 -10.16
C GLN A 180 -41.93 -9.75 -10.37
N LYS A 181 -42.98 -8.98 -10.05
CA LYS A 181 -44.38 -9.40 -10.25
C LYS A 181 -44.73 -9.68 -11.71
N LEU A 182 -44.04 -9.03 -12.64
CA LEU A 182 -44.22 -9.20 -14.09
C LEU A 182 -43.30 -10.28 -14.68
N GLY A 183 -42.48 -10.94 -13.86
CA GLY A 183 -41.52 -11.95 -14.30
C GLY A 183 -40.31 -11.38 -15.05
N GLY A 184 -40.09 -10.06 -14.98
CA GLY A 184 -38.95 -9.40 -15.60
C GLY A 184 -37.65 -9.83 -14.93
N ARG A 185 -36.64 -10.19 -15.74
CA ARG A 185 -35.28 -10.47 -15.25
C ARG A 185 -34.43 -9.22 -15.40
N ILE A 186 -33.78 -8.83 -14.30
CA ILE A 186 -32.94 -7.63 -14.26
C ILE A 186 -31.54 -7.96 -14.79
N PRO A 187 -30.92 -7.06 -15.57
CA PRO A 187 -29.52 -7.17 -15.93
C PRO A 187 -28.66 -7.12 -14.66
N ARG A 188 -27.84 -8.15 -14.46
CA ARG A 188 -26.94 -8.22 -13.28
C ARG A 188 -25.79 -7.24 -13.39
N GLY A 189 -25.34 -7.01 -14.62
CA GLY A 189 -24.18 -6.22 -14.95
C GLY A 189 -24.44 -5.26 -16.10
N VAL A 190 -24.02 -4.02 -15.94
CA VAL A 190 -24.07 -2.99 -16.98
C VAL A 190 -22.66 -2.55 -17.30
N LEU A 191 -22.25 -2.68 -18.55
CA LEU A 191 -20.97 -2.18 -19.03
C LEU A 191 -21.16 -0.81 -19.69
N MET A 192 -20.59 0.23 -19.09
CA MET A 192 -20.49 1.56 -19.66
C MET A 192 -19.25 1.66 -20.55
N VAL A 193 -19.47 1.90 -21.84
CA VAL A 193 -18.43 1.97 -22.86
C VAL A 193 -18.35 3.39 -23.40
N GLY A 194 -17.16 3.97 -23.49
CA GLY A 194 -17.01 5.28 -24.11
C GLY A 194 -15.61 5.83 -23.97
N GLN A 195 -15.32 6.92 -24.68
CA GLN A 195 -14.02 7.60 -24.58
C GLN A 195 -13.74 8.09 -23.15
N PRO A 196 -12.46 8.27 -22.76
CA PRO A 196 -12.13 8.86 -21.47
C PRO A 196 -12.76 10.25 -21.34
N GLY A 197 -13.17 10.62 -20.12
CA GLY A 197 -13.73 11.97 -19.87
C GLY A 197 -15.17 12.21 -20.31
N THR A 198 -15.89 11.20 -20.83
CA THR A 198 -17.33 11.33 -21.19
C THR A 198 -18.29 11.27 -19.99
N GLY A 199 -17.78 11.04 -18.77
CA GLY A 199 -18.59 11.07 -17.56
C GLY A 199 -19.19 9.73 -17.13
N LYS A 200 -18.64 8.58 -17.55
CA LYS A 200 -19.08 7.24 -17.12
C LYS A 200 -19.20 7.10 -15.59
N THR A 201 -18.14 7.45 -14.86
CA THR A 201 -18.11 7.43 -13.38
C THR A 201 -19.12 8.40 -12.77
N LEU A 202 -19.36 9.55 -13.42
CA LEU A 202 -20.34 10.54 -12.97
C LEU A 202 -21.78 10.02 -13.17
N LEU A 203 -22.05 9.40 -14.32
CA LEU A 203 -23.34 8.78 -14.62
C LEU A 203 -23.66 7.65 -13.64
N ALA A 204 -22.70 6.76 -13.36
CA ALA A 204 -22.89 5.69 -12.39
C ALA A 204 -23.24 6.22 -10.98
N ARG A 205 -22.56 7.29 -10.53
CA ARG A 205 -22.88 7.96 -9.26
C ARG A 205 -24.26 8.62 -9.29
N ALA A 206 -24.63 9.21 -10.42
CA ALA A 206 -25.94 9.83 -10.60
C ALA A 206 -27.08 8.81 -10.57
N ILE A 207 -26.89 7.60 -11.11
CA ILE A 207 -27.84 6.48 -10.99
C ILE A 207 -28.05 6.14 -9.51
N ALA A 208 -26.97 6.02 -8.73
CA ALA A 208 -27.05 5.74 -7.30
C ALA A 208 -27.76 6.84 -6.51
N GLY A 209 -27.44 8.11 -6.78
CA GLY A 209 -28.08 9.26 -6.14
C GLY A 209 -29.55 9.42 -6.50
N GLU A 210 -29.91 9.12 -7.75
CA GLU A 210 -31.31 9.11 -8.19
C GLU A 210 -32.08 7.96 -7.52
N ALA A 211 -31.50 6.75 -7.48
CA ALA A 211 -32.12 5.62 -6.80
C ALA A 211 -32.09 5.70 -5.26
N LYS A 212 -31.25 6.59 -4.69
CA LYS A 212 -30.98 6.70 -3.25
C LYS A 212 -30.53 5.38 -2.63
N VAL A 213 -29.52 4.76 -3.24
CA VAL A 213 -28.92 3.50 -2.77
C VAL A 213 -27.42 3.67 -2.50
N PRO A 214 -26.80 2.85 -1.63
CA PRO A 214 -25.37 2.89 -1.39
C PRO A 214 -24.55 2.65 -2.67
N PHE A 215 -23.42 3.32 -2.78
CA PHE A 215 -22.51 3.22 -3.93
C PHE A 215 -21.12 2.76 -3.49
N PHE A 216 -20.73 1.57 -3.93
CA PHE A 216 -19.40 1.02 -3.75
C PHE A 216 -18.56 1.36 -4.98
N SER A 217 -17.44 2.05 -4.80
CA SER A 217 -16.54 2.40 -5.90
C SER A 217 -15.18 1.72 -5.71
N ILE A 218 -14.70 1.05 -6.75
CA ILE A 218 -13.36 0.45 -6.80
C ILE A 218 -12.76 0.64 -8.19
N SER A 219 -11.43 0.81 -8.27
CA SER A 219 -10.73 0.77 -9.56
C SER A 219 -10.35 -0.66 -9.90
N GLY A 220 -10.47 -1.05 -11.17
CA GLY A 220 -9.99 -2.33 -11.68
C GLY A 220 -8.50 -2.53 -11.39
N SER A 221 -7.72 -1.46 -11.42
CA SER A 221 -6.30 -1.48 -11.05
C SER A 221 -6.04 -1.89 -9.60
N ASP A 222 -6.99 -1.61 -8.68
CA ASP A 222 -6.83 -1.94 -7.24
C ASP A 222 -6.88 -3.43 -6.97
N PHE A 223 -7.35 -4.23 -7.94
CA PHE A 223 -7.34 -5.68 -7.84
C PHE A 223 -6.03 -6.31 -8.30
N VAL A 224 -5.17 -5.58 -9.01
CA VAL A 224 -3.89 -6.09 -9.52
C VAL A 224 -2.79 -5.77 -8.52
N GLU A 225 -2.26 -6.80 -7.85
CA GLU A 225 -1.22 -6.68 -6.84
C GLU A 225 -0.07 -7.67 -7.07
N MET A 226 1.08 -7.45 -6.40
CA MET A 226 2.25 -8.34 -6.53
C MET A 226 2.04 -9.73 -5.91
N PHE A 227 1.02 -9.90 -5.06
CA PHE A 227 0.77 -11.14 -4.32
C PHE A 227 -0.41 -11.89 -4.92
N VAL A 228 -0.16 -13.14 -5.35
CA VAL A 228 -1.17 -14.03 -5.92
C VAL A 228 -2.32 -14.26 -4.92
N GLY A 229 -3.56 -14.20 -5.41
CA GLY A 229 -4.77 -14.48 -4.62
C GLY A 229 -5.32 -13.29 -3.81
N VAL A 230 -4.58 -12.18 -3.70
CA VAL A 230 -5.07 -10.98 -3.00
C VAL A 230 -6.23 -10.33 -3.75
N GLY A 231 -6.12 -10.18 -5.08
CA GLY A 231 -7.20 -9.64 -5.91
C GLY A 231 -8.50 -10.42 -5.77
N ALA A 232 -8.45 -11.75 -5.90
CA ALA A 232 -9.61 -12.63 -5.72
C ALA A 232 -10.26 -12.50 -4.32
N SER A 233 -9.47 -12.40 -3.24
CA SER A 233 -10.02 -12.19 -1.91
C SER A 233 -10.77 -10.85 -1.77
N ARG A 234 -10.23 -9.78 -2.38
CA ARG A 234 -10.87 -8.45 -2.38
C ARG A 234 -12.19 -8.45 -3.14
N VAL A 235 -12.24 -9.15 -4.26
CA VAL A 235 -13.47 -9.35 -5.03
C VAL A 235 -14.54 -9.99 -4.14
N ARG A 236 -14.23 -11.11 -3.48
CA ARG A 236 -15.19 -11.78 -2.56
C ARG A 236 -15.68 -10.85 -1.45
N ASP A 237 -14.77 -10.21 -0.74
CA ASP A 237 -15.12 -9.32 0.38
C ASP A 237 -15.97 -8.13 -0.08
N MET A 238 -15.68 -7.54 -1.25
CA MET A 238 -16.51 -6.49 -1.85
C MET A 238 -17.94 -6.99 -2.11
N PHE A 239 -18.09 -8.17 -2.70
CA PHE A 239 -19.38 -8.75 -3.01
C PHE A 239 -20.17 -9.15 -1.76
N GLU A 240 -19.52 -9.69 -0.73
CA GLU A 240 -20.15 -9.96 0.57
C GLU A 240 -20.63 -8.68 1.27
N GLN A 241 -19.85 -7.60 1.21
CA GLN A 241 -20.24 -6.31 1.79
C GLN A 241 -21.42 -5.68 1.04
N ALA A 242 -21.43 -5.76 -0.29
CA ALA A 242 -22.53 -5.28 -1.11
C ALA A 242 -23.83 -6.04 -0.81
N LYS A 243 -23.77 -7.38 -0.68
CA LYS A 243 -24.93 -8.21 -0.29
C LYS A 243 -25.53 -7.79 1.06
N LYS A 244 -24.70 -7.39 2.02
CA LYS A 244 -25.16 -6.91 3.35
C LYS A 244 -25.83 -5.54 3.30
N GLN A 245 -25.58 -4.75 2.25
CA GLN A 245 -26.12 -3.40 2.08
C GLN A 245 -27.08 -3.31 0.88
N ALA A 246 -27.61 -4.44 0.41
CA ALA A 246 -28.58 -4.45 -0.67
C ALA A 246 -29.88 -3.72 -0.25
N PRO A 247 -30.52 -2.96 -1.15
CA PRO A 247 -30.15 -2.73 -2.55
C PRO A 247 -28.98 -1.75 -2.69
N CYS A 248 -27.99 -2.03 -3.53
CA CYS A 248 -26.83 -1.16 -3.74
C CYS A 248 -26.22 -1.29 -5.15
N ILE A 249 -25.32 -0.36 -5.48
CA ILE A 249 -24.57 -0.36 -6.73
C ILE A 249 -23.08 -0.62 -6.45
N ILE A 250 -22.50 -1.58 -7.17
CA ILE A 250 -21.06 -1.78 -7.23
C ILE A 250 -20.55 -1.17 -8.54
N PHE A 251 -19.68 -0.17 -8.45
CA PHE A 251 -19.02 0.46 -9.59
C PHE A 251 -17.56 0.06 -9.67
N ILE A 252 -17.18 -0.55 -10.80
CA ILE A 252 -15.80 -0.93 -11.12
C ILE A 252 -15.33 -0.06 -12.28
N ASP A 253 -14.47 0.91 -12.00
CA ASP A 253 -13.80 1.71 -13.04
C ASP A 253 -12.65 0.92 -13.67
N GLU A 254 -12.25 1.27 -14.89
CA GLU A 254 -11.12 0.62 -15.59
C GLU A 254 -11.13 -0.92 -15.51
N ILE A 255 -12.29 -1.53 -15.79
CA ILE A 255 -12.44 -3.00 -15.71
C ILE A 255 -11.48 -3.73 -16.66
N ASP A 256 -10.98 -3.05 -17.70
CA ASP A 256 -9.96 -3.56 -18.62
C ASP A 256 -8.59 -3.83 -17.96
N ALA A 257 -8.34 -3.34 -16.76
CA ALA A 257 -7.15 -3.71 -15.98
C ALA A 257 -7.14 -5.19 -15.57
N VAL A 258 -8.31 -5.75 -15.23
CA VAL A 258 -8.50 -7.15 -14.81
C VAL A 258 -9.16 -8.01 -15.88
N GLY A 259 -9.98 -7.41 -16.74
CA GLY A 259 -10.81 -8.09 -17.72
C GLY A 259 -10.15 -8.28 -19.08
N ARG A 260 -8.84 -8.06 -19.21
CA ARG A 260 -8.15 -8.11 -20.50
C ARG A 260 -8.00 -9.55 -21.00
N HIS A 261 -8.30 -9.78 -22.27
CA HIS A 261 -8.12 -11.09 -22.91
C HIS A 261 -6.64 -11.52 -22.89
N ARG A 262 -6.38 -12.82 -22.74
CA ARG A 262 -5.04 -13.41 -22.75
C ARG A 262 -4.26 -13.02 -24.02
N GLY A 263 -2.99 -12.65 -23.82
CA GLY A 263 -1.95 -12.71 -24.85
C GLY A 263 -0.92 -13.78 -24.45
N ALA A 264 -0.35 -14.49 -25.43
CA ALA A 264 0.58 -15.62 -25.25
C ALA A 264 1.98 -15.19 -24.72
N GLY A 265 2.04 -14.57 -23.54
CA GLY A 265 3.29 -14.19 -22.87
C GLY A 265 3.67 -15.20 -21.79
N LEU A 266 4.84 -15.84 -21.93
CA LEU A 266 5.48 -16.59 -20.85
C LEU A 266 5.91 -15.62 -19.74
N GLY A 267 5.11 -15.51 -18.66
CA GLY A 267 5.50 -14.75 -17.47
C GLY A 267 4.43 -14.79 -16.38
N GLY A 268 4.81 -15.18 -15.15
CA GLY A 268 3.93 -15.45 -14.00
C GLY A 268 3.11 -14.29 -13.43
N GLY A 269 3.01 -13.14 -14.11
CA GLY A 269 2.07 -12.06 -13.81
C GLY A 269 0.68 -12.25 -14.45
N HIS A 270 0.46 -13.37 -15.14
CA HIS A 270 -0.83 -13.74 -15.74
C HIS A 270 -1.76 -14.42 -14.74
N ASP A 271 -1.22 -15.19 -13.80
CA ASP A 271 -2.02 -16.06 -12.92
C ASP A 271 -2.89 -15.27 -11.93
N GLU A 272 -2.40 -14.13 -11.44
CA GLU A 272 -3.13 -13.30 -10.47
C GLU A 272 -4.33 -12.57 -11.11
N ARG A 273 -4.12 -11.99 -12.29
CA ARG A 273 -5.19 -11.32 -13.05
C ARG A 273 -6.26 -12.31 -13.46
N GLU A 274 -5.86 -13.48 -13.94
CA GLU A 274 -6.79 -14.53 -14.34
C GLU A 274 -7.58 -15.08 -13.15
N GLN A 275 -6.93 -15.33 -12.01
CA GLN A 275 -7.61 -15.77 -10.80
C GLN A 275 -8.63 -14.73 -10.31
N THR A 276 -8.27 -13.45 -10.36
CA THR A 276 -9.13 -12.34 -9.98
C THR A 276 -10.32 -12.20 -10.94
N LEU A 277 -10.08 -12.27 -12.25
CA LEU A 277 -11.13 -12.26 -13.27
C LEU A 277 -12.09 -13.42 -13.08
N ASN A 278 -11.58 -14.64 -12.93
CA ASN A 278 -12.41 -15.82 -12.70
C ASN A 278 -13.22 -15.69 -11.40
N GLN A 279 -12.65 -15.12 -10.34
CA GLN A 279 -13.40 -14.85 -9.13
C GLN A 279 -14.53 -13.85 -9.36
N LEU A 280 -14.29 -12.78 -10.12
CA LEU A 280 -15.33 -11.81 -10.49
C LEU A 280 -16.46 -12.50 -11.28
N LEU A 281 -16.13 -13.39 -12.21
CA LEU A 281 -17.13 -14.16 -12.97
C LEU A 281 -17.95 -15.08 -12.06
N VAL A 282 -17.31 -15.77 -11.12
CA VAL A 282 -17.99 -16.64 -10.14
C VAL A 282 -18.94 -15.83 -9.25
N GLU A 283 -18.52 -14.66 -8.77
CA GLU A 283 -19.39 -13.80 -7.97
C GLU A 283 -20.58 -13.27 -8.78
N MET A 284 -20.37 -12.87 -10.05
CA MET A 284 -21.46 -12.41 -10.92
C MET A 284 -22.47 -13.52 -11.26
N ASP A 285 -21.99 -14.73 -11.52
CA ASP A 285 -22.86 -15.89 -11.78
C ASP A 285 -23.58 -16.33 -10.49
N GLY A 286 -22.95 -16.14 -9.33
CA GLY A 286 -23.44 -16.54 -8.01
C GLY A 286 -24.53 -15.66 -7.40
N PHE A 287 -24.92 -14.55 -8.04
CA PHE A 287 -26.09 -13.78 -7.61
C PHE A 287 -27.40 -14.44 -8.01
N GLU A 288 -28.44 -14.24 -7.21
CA GLU A 288 -29.80 -14.41 -7.69
C GLU A 288 -30.30 -13.08 -8.28
N ALA A 289 -31.22 -13.14 -9.26
CA ALA A 289 -31.75 -11.93 -9.90
C ALA A 289 -32.50 -10.99 -8.92
N ASN A 290 -32.77 -11.46 -7.69
CA ASN A 290 -33.54 -10.76 -6.68
C ASN A 290 -32.68 -10.17 -5.54
N ASP A 291 -31.35 -10.31 -5.59
CA ASP A 291 -30.46 -9.84 -4.50
C ASP A 291 -30.36 -8.31 -4.42
N GLY A 292 -30.95 -7.57 -5.37
CA GLY A 292 -30.99 -6.09 -5.34
C GLY A 292 -29.63 -5.41 -5.54
N VAL A 293 -28.61 -6.16 -5.99
CA VAL A 293 -27.27 -5.65 -6.27
C VAL A 293 -27.09 -5.51 -7.78
N ILE A 294 -26.68 -4.32 -8.23
CA ILE A 294 -26.34 -4.06 -9.63
C ILE A 294 -24.85 -3.78 -9.75
N VAL A 295 -24.17 -4.48 -10.67
CA VAL A 295 -22.77 -4.23 -10.98
C VAL A 295 -22.68 -3.32 -12.21
N ILE A 296 -22.02 -2.17 -12.08
CA ILE A 296 -21.74 -1.27 -13.19
C ILE A 296 -20.23 -1.25 -13.40
N ALA A 297 -19.78 -1.58 -14.60
CA ALA A 297 -18.36 -1.49 -14.97
C ALA A 297 -18.15 -0.40 -16.02
N ALA A 298 -17.02 0.30 -15.97
CA ALA A 298 -16.64 1.28 -16.98
C ALA A 298 -15.36 0.86 -17.69
N THR A 299 -15.33 1.03 -19.02
CA THR A 299 -14.12 0.81 -19.83
C THR A 299 -13.99 1.88 -20.91
N ASN A 300 -12.75 2.21 -21.24
CA ASN A 300 -12.41 2.99 -22.43
C ASN A 300 -12.07 2.10 -23.64
N ARG A 301 -11.88 0.80 -23.40
CA ARG A 301 -11.35 -0.17 -24.36
C ARG A 301 -12.19 -1.46 -24.33
N PRO A 302 -13.40 -1.45 -24.91
CA PRO A 302 -14.23 -2.64 -24.96
C PRO A 302 -13.61 -3.76 -25.82
N ASP A 303 -12.73 -3.40 -26.76
CA ASP A 303 -12.05 -4.29 -27.71
C ASP A 303 -11.09 -5.27 -27.06
N VAL A 304 -10.51 -4.93 -25.91
CA VAL A 304 -9.54 -5.80 -25.22
C VAL A 304 -10.15 -6.67 -24.14
N LEU A 305 -11.45 -6.53 -23.87
CA LEU A 305 -12.13 -7.27 -22.82
C LEU A 305 -12.33 -8.74 -23.19
N ASP A 306 -12.23 -9.61 -22.19
CA ASP A 306 -12.56 -11.02 -22.32
C ASP A 306 -14.05 -11.18 -22.67
N PRO A 307 -14.41 -11.84 -23.79
CA PRO A 307 -15.79 -12.09 -24.18
C PRO A 307 -16.61 -12.83 -23.10
N ALA A 308 -15.96 -13.54 -22.17
CA ALA A 308 -16.62 -14.17 -21.03
C ALA A 308 -17.37 -13.15 -20.15
N LEU A 309 -16.87 -11.92 -20.02
CA LEU A 309 -17.54 -10.86 -19.26
C LEU A 309 -18.86 -10.41 -19.89
N LEU A 310 -18.95 -10.47 -21.21
CA LEU A 310 -20.10 -9.99 -22.00
C LEU A 310 -21.19 -11.05 -22.22
N ARG A 311 -21.04 -12.24 -21.63
CA ARG A 311 -22.05 -13.30 -21.77
C ARG A 311 -23.31 -12.97 -20.97
N PRO A 312 -24.50 -13.44 -21.41
CA PRO A 312 -25.75 -13.27 -20.66
C PRO A 312 -25.62 -13.73 -19.20
N GLY A 313 -26.16 -12.94 -18.26
CA GLY A 313 -26.03 -13.17 -16.82
C GLY A 313 -24.80 -12.52 -16.16
N ARG A 314 -23.99 -11.78 -16.93
CA ARG A 314 -22.84 -11.01 -16.45
C ARG A 314 -23.02 -9.55 -16.83
N PHE A 315 -22.15 -8.99 -17.69
CA PHE A 315 -22.38 -7.68 -18.31
C PHE A 315 -23.23 -7.84 -19.57
N ASP A 316 -24.50 -8.18 -19.37
CA ASP A 316 -25.47 -8.43 -20.44
C ASP A 316 -26.03 -7.16 -21.07
N ARG A 317 -26.01 -6.04 -20.34
CA ARG A 317 -26.36 -4.71 -20.88
C ARG A 317 -25.12 -3.88 -21.16
N GLN A 318 -25.06 -3.30 -22.35
CA GLN A 318 -24.01 -2.33 -22.72
C GLN A 318 -24.66 -0.97 -22.94
N VAL A 319 -24.10 0.06 -22.30
CA VAL A 319 -24.53 1.45 -22.45
C VAL A 319 -23.38 2.23 -23.02
N VAL A 320 -23.59 2.83 -24.18
CA VAL A 320 -22.57 3.62 -24.87
C VAL A 320 -22.68 5.07 -24.40
N VAL A 321 -21.61 5.59 -23.80
CA VAL A 321 -21.47 6.98 -23.36
C VAL A 321 -20.58 7.71 -24.37
N SER A 322 -21.22 8.25 -25.40
CA SER A 322 -20.58 8.97 -26.50
C SER A 322 -20.06 10.36 -26.10
N LEU A 323 -19.31 10.97 -27.01
CA LEU A 323 -18.97 12.39 -26.90
C LEU A 323 -20.23 13.24 -27.04
N PRO A 324 -20.32 14.36 -26.31
CA PRO A 324 -21.49 15.23 -26.34
C PRO A 324 -21.61 16.02 -27.65
N ASP A 325 -22.86 16.15 -28.12
CA ASP A 325 -23.24 17.05 -29.21
C ASP A 325 -23.10 18.53 -28.84
N ILE A 326 -23.28 19.44 -29.81
CA ILE A 326 -23.18 20.91 -29.58
C ILE A 326 -24.09 21.35 -28.42
N ARG A 327 -25.33 20.87 -28.38
CA ARG A 327 -26.28 21.17 -27.30
C ARG A 327 -25.84 20.55 -25.97
N GLY A 328 -25.34 19.32 -26.00
CA GLY A 328 -24.81 18.65 -24.82
C GLY A 328 -23.62 19.39 -24.23
N ARG A 329 -22.68 19.85 -25.06
CA ARG A 329 -21.53 20.67 -24.65
C ARG A 329 -21.95 21.98 -24.01
N GLU A 330 -22.95 22.65 -24.58
CA GLU A 330 -23.51 23.88 -23.99
C GLU A 330 -24.07 23.62 -22.58
N GLN A 331 -24.81 22.53 -22.40
CA GLN A 331 -25.36 22.16 -21.09
C GLN A 331 -24.24 21.78 -20.09
N ILE A 332 -23.25 21.00 -20.51
CA ILE A 332 -22.10 20.63 -19.69
C ILE A 332 -21.35 21.89 -19.25
N LEU A 333 -21.09 22.82 -20.18
CA LEU A 333 -20.48 24.11 -19.86
C LEU A 333 -21.31 24.86 -18.82
N LYS A 334 -22.64 24.96 -18.98
CA LYS A 334 -23.52 25.62 -17.99
C LYS A 334 -23.41 24.98 -16.60
N VAL A 335 -23.29 23.66 -16.50
CA VAL A 335 -23.12 22.96 -15.21
C VAL A 335 -21.79 23.35 -14.55
N HIS A 336 -20.69 23.33 -15.29
CA HIS A 336 -19.37 23.68 -14.74
C HIS A 336 -19.22 25.18 -14.46
N MET A 337 -19.84 26.02 -15.28
CA MET A 337 -19.86 27.48 -15.15
C MET A 337 -20.52 27.96 -13.85
N ARG A 338 -21.48 27.21 -13.29
CA ARG A 338 -22.11 27.55 -11.99
C ARG A 338 -21.11 27.65 -10.83
N LYS A 339 -19.94 27.04 -10.95
CA LYS A 339 -18.90 27.00 -9.91
C LYS A 339 -17.94 28.19 -9.98
N VAL A 340 -18.06 29.05 -10.99
CA VAL A 340 -17.10 30.12 -11.29
C VAL A 340 -17.85 31.46 -11.41
N PRO A 341 -17.31 32.58 -10.87
CA PRO A 341 -17.90 33.89 -11.06
C PRO A 341 -17.76 34.33 -12.53
N LEU A 342 -18.84 34.24 -13.29
CA LEU A 342 -18.88 34.64 -14.70
C LEU A 342 -19.22 36.13 -14.86
N SER A 343 -18.71 36.71 -15.94
CA SER A 343 -19.15 38.02 -16.44
C SER A 343 -20.33 37.85 -17.41
N GLU A 344 -21.12 38.91 -17.61
CA GLU A 344 -22.35 38.90 -18.41
C GLU A 344 -22.11 38.67 -19.92
N ASP A 345 -20.87 38.86 -20.39
CA ASP A 345 -20.45 38.69 -21.79
C ASP A 345 -20.25 37.23 -22.21
N VAL A 346 -20.34 36.27 -21.28
CA VAL A 346 -20.04 34.86 -21.55
C VAL A 346 -21.21 34.15 -22.21
N GLU A 347 -21.02 33.74 -23.47
CA GLU A 347 -22.00 32.97 -24.24
C GLU A 347 -21.56 31.51 -24.42
N SER A 348 -22.12 30.59 -23.62
CA SER A 348 -21.79 29.16 -23.68
C SER A 348 -22.05 28.51 -25.04
N ALA A 349 -23.06 28.99 -25.79
CA ALA A 349 -23.36 28.50 -27.14
C ALA A 349 -22.25 28.82 -28.17
N LYS A 350 -21.50 29.93 -28.00
CA LYS A 350 -20.35 30.25 -28.86
C LYS A 350 -19.18 29.31 -28.54
N ILE A 351 -18.90 29.09 -27.26
CA ILE A 351 -17.83 28.20 -26.79
C ILE A 351 -18.10 26.75 -27.23
N ALA A 352 -19.35 26.27 -27.11
CA ALA A 352 -19.74 24.92 -27.52
C ALA A 352 -19.54 24.66 -29.03
N ARG A 353 -19.77 25.69 -29.87
CA ARG A 353 -19.49 25.61 -31.32
C ARG A 353 -17.99 25.59 -31.61
N GLY A 354 -17.19 26.33 -30.85
CA GLY A 354 -15.73 26.37 -30.98
C GLY A 354 -14.98 25.17 -30.39
N THR A 355 -15.66 24.21 -29.78
CA THR A 355 -15.05 23.05 -29.09
C THR A 355 -15.52 21.70 -29.65
N PRO A 356 -15.42 21.46 -30.97
CA PRO A 356 -15.81 20.17 -31.55
C PRO A 356 -14.95 19.03 -30.99
N GLY A 357 -15.58 17.90 -30.70
CA GLY A 357 -14.90 16.69 -30.20
C GLY A 357 -14.49 16.72 -28.73
N PHE A 358 -14.72 17.83 -28.00
CA PHE A 358 -14.38 17.92 -26.59
C PHE A 358 -15.26 16.98 -25.75
N SER A 359 -14.63 16.24 -24.85
CA SER A 359 -15.31 15.44 -23.83
C SER A 359 -15.83 16.34 -22.69
N GLY A 360 -16.67 15.79 -21.82
CA GLY A 360 -17.15 16.52 -20.64
C GLY A 360 -16.00 16.96 -19.71
N ALA A 361 -14.98 16.11 -19.56
CA ALA A 361 -13.78 16.44 -18.80
C ALA A 361 -12.96 17.56 -19.47
N ASP A 362 -12.86 17.59 -20.80
CA ASP A 362 -12.17 18.66 -21.52
C ASP A 362 -12.87 20.00 -21.34
N LEU A 363 -14.21 20.01 -21.36
CA LEU A 363 -15.00 21.21 -21.09
C LEU A 363 -14.87 21.68 -19.64
N ALA A 364 -14.83 20.75 -18.68
CA ALA A 364 -14.55 21.08 -17.29
C ALA A 364 -13.16 21.72 -17.14
N ASN A 365 -12.16 21.17 -17.84
CA ASN A 365 -10.80 21.71 -17.86
C ASN A 365 -10.74 23.09 -18.53
N LEU A 366 -11.50 23.30 -19.62
CA LEU A 366 -11.62 24.61 -20.28
C LEU A 366 -12.13 25.69 -19.33
N VAL A 367 -13.19 25.40 -18.56
CA VAL A 367 -13.73 26.32 -17.56
C VAL A 367 -12.68 26.62 -16.48
N ASN A 368 -11.94 25.61 -16.03
CA ASN A 368 -10.87 25.78 -15.05
C ASN A 368 -9.71 26.64 -15.59
N GLU A 369 -9.27 26.39 -16.81
CA GLU A 369 -8.21 27.18 -17.47
C GLU A 369 -8.64 28.64 -17.69
N ALA A 370 -9.89 28.89 -18.06
CA ALA A 370 -10.43 30.24 -18.16
C ALA A 370 -10.39 30.98 -16.80
N ALA A 371 -10.71 30.30 -15.71
CA ALA A 371 -10.58 30.84 -14.37
C ALA A 371 -9.11 31.15 -13.99
N LEU A 372 -8.17 30.30 -14.40
CA LEU A 372 -6.73 30.55 -14.19
C LEU A 372 -6.21 31.73 -15.03
N PHE A 373 -6.73 31.96 -16.23
CA PHE A 373 -6.43 33.17 -17.00
C PHE A 373 -6.96 34.42 -16.31
N ALA A 374 -8.22 34.40 -15.83
CA ALA A 374 -8.79 35.52 -15.09
C ALA A 374 -8.00 35.85 -13.81
N ALA A 375 -7.59 34.82 -13.07
CA ALA A 375 -6.77 34.96 -11.87
C ALA A 375 -5.38 35.56 -12.19
N ARG A 376 -4.74 35.13 -13.28
CA ARG A 376 -3.46 35.71 -13.75
C ARG A 376 -3.58 37.18 -14.17
N SER A 377 -4.71 37.55 -14.77
CA SER A 377 -5.02 38.94 -15.11
C SER A 377 -5.49 39.77 -13.91
N ASN A 378 -5.56 39.17 -12.71
CA ASN A 378 -6.01 39.78 -11.46
C ASN A 378 -7.44 40.37 -11.54
N VAL A 379 -8.32 39.71 -12.30
CA VAL A 379 -9.73 40.09 -12.48
C VAL A 379 -10.62 39.20 -11.60
N ARG A 380 -11.73 39.75 -11.08
CA ARG A 380 -12.66 39.04 -10.18
C ARG A 380 -13.67 38.14 -10.89
N THR A 381 -13.92 38.38 -12.17
CA THR A 381 -14.90 37.66 -12.99
C THR A 381 -14.22 37.06 -14.22
N VAL A 382 -14.74 35.91 -14.67
CA VAL A 382 -14.28 35.23 -15.88
C VAL A 382 -15.15 35.67 -17.06
N GLY A 383 -14.60 36.51 -17.93
CA GLY A 383 -15.24 36.92 -19.19
C GLY A 383 -14.90 36.03 -20.38
N MET A 384 -15.53 36.34 -21.53
CA MET A 384 -15.44 35.54 -22.76
C MET A 384 -14.01 35.46 -23.30
N ASN A 385 -13.23 36.54 -23.20
CA ASN A 385 -11.82 36.57 -23.62
C ASN A 385 -10.97 35.52 -22.90
N HIS A 386 -11.25 35.22 -21.63
CA HIS A 386 -10.52 34.18 -20.89
C HIS A 386 -10.86 32.77 -21.40
N PHE A 387 -12.11 32.55 -21.83
CA PHE A 387 -12.52 31.29 -22.44
C PHE A 387 -11.89 31.07 -23.82
N GLU A 388 -11.79 32.13 -24.63
CA GLU A 388 -11.09 32.08 -25.92
C GLU A 388 -9.60 31.73 -25.73
N LEU A 389 -8.90 32.43 -24.81
CA LEU A 389 -7.51 32.12 -24.48
C LEU A 389 -7.32 30.69 -23.92
N ALA A 390 -8.26 30.23 -23.10
CA ALA A 390 -8.23 28.86 -22.56
C ALA A 390 -8.42 27.81 -23.66
N LYS A 391 -9.34 28.06 -24.60
CA LYS A 391 -9.58 27.20 -25.75
C LYS A 391 -8.34 27.10 -26.63
N ASP A 392 -7.74 28.25 -26.97
CA ASP A 392 -6.54 28.29 -27.80
C ASP A 392 -5.37 27.55 -27.13
N LYS A 393 -5.19 27.72 -25.82
CA LYS A 393 -4.18 26.99 -25.05
C LYS A 393 -4.40 25.47 -25.08
N ILE A 394 -5.64 25.00 -24.95
CA ILE A 394 -5.95 23.56 -24.96
C ILE A 394 -5.77 22.97 -26.37
N MET A 395 -6.19 23.67 -27.41
CA MET A 395 -6.14 23.19 -28.79
C MET A 395 -4.74 23.30 -29.41
N MET A 396 -4.06 24.43 -29.21
CA MET A 396 -2.82 24.78 -29.90
C MET A 396 -1.58 24.69 -28.98
N GLY A 397 -1.78 24.48 -27.68
CA GLY A 397 -0.71 24.51 -26.68
C GLY A 397 -0.43 25.92 -26.16
N ALA A 398 0.48 26.02 -25.19
CA ALA A 398 0.84 27.31 -24.60
C ALA A 398 1.55 28.23 -25.60
N GLU A 399 1.16 29.51 -25.59
CA GLU A 399 1.77 30.55 -26.42
C GLU A 399 3.29 30.66 -26.17
N ARG A 400 4.09 30.55 -27.24
CA ARG A 400 5.56 30.64 -27.17
C ARG A 400 6.04 32.08 -27.38
N LYS A 401 5.95 32.91 -26.34
CA LYS A 401 6.39 34.32 -26.38
C LYS A 401 7.88 34.55 -26.59
N SER A 402 8.71 33.52 -26.38
CA SER A 402 10.17 33.61 -26.51
C SER A 402 10.71 33.24 -27.90
N MET A 403 9.87 32.76 -28.83
CA MET A 403 10.33 32.51 -30.20
C MET A 403 10.47 33.83 -30.95
N VAL A 404 11.70 34.23 -31.20
CA VAL A 404 12.02 35.36 -32.07
C VAL A 404 11.98 34.85 -33.52
N MET A 405 10.98 35.27 -34.28
CA MET A 405 10.91 35.00 -35.72
C MET A 405 11.67 36.09 -36.49
N SER A 406 12.36 35.70 -37.56
CA SER A 406 12.97 36.66 -38.48
C SER A 406 11.90 37.45 -39.24
N GLU A 407 12.23 38.65 -39.74
CA GLU A 407 11.28 39.48 -40.50
C GLU A 407 10.79 38.78 -41.78
N ASP A 408 11.64 37.98 -42.43
CA ASP A 408 11.26 37.18 -43.60
C ASP A 408 10.27 36.07 -43.25
N GLU A 409 10.46 35.38 -42.12
CA GLU A 409 9.51 34.37 -41.63
C GLU A 409 8.16 35.01 -41.26
N LYS A 410 8.16 36.15 -40.58
CA LYS A 410 6.92 36.89 -40.27
C LYS A 410 6.14 37.24 -41.53
N ARG A 411 6.85 37.72 -42.57
CA ARG A 411 6.24 38.13 -43.84
C ARG A 411 5.68 36.95 -44.64
N ASN A 412 6.26 35.76 -44.48
CA ASN A 412 5.76 34.54 -45.12
C ASN A 412 4.56 33.92 -44.38
N THR A 413 4.39 34.21 -43.09
CA THR A 413 3.27 33.70 -42.27
C THR A 413 2.07 34.64 -42.15
N ALA A 414 2.23 35.93 -42.46
CA ALA A 414 1.17 36.95 -42.48
C ALA A 414 0.42 36.94 -43.82
#